data_AF-A0A7J3QTJ6-F1
#
_entry.id   AF-A0A7J3QTJ6-F1
#
_cell.length_a   1.000
_cell.length_b   1.000
_cell.length_c   1.000
_cell.angle_alpha   90.00
_cell.angle_beta   90.00
_cell.angle_gamma   90.00
#
_symmetry.space_group_name_H-M   'P 1'
#
loop_
_entity.id
_entity.type
_entity.pdbx_description
1 polymer ?
#
loop_
_entity_poly.entity_id
_entity_poly.type
_entity_poly.pdbx_seq_one_letter_code
_entity_poly.pdbx_strand_id
1 'polypeptide(L)'
;WHYGRIELFRAEKLYTAKNYQTFLEVFKRNFPDYVYHCPFRKKDVISAPLARIRHVYVPRERLQRLLRMKRLDKLQRMTLDFVDLVSNASKVALEDFGVHGSIALNMHSQESDIDIVVYGSQNFRKVEEAVNKLVKEGTLSYVFNNRLDAARRFKGRFRDKIFMYNAVRKPEEVATKYGEYSYTPIAPVKFQCKVKDDCEAMFRPAIYKIEDYTPLNQNSSLSKEMVPEVVVSMIGCYRNVAKNGQKIEVAGMLERVEKVGTGETFYQVVVGTAGSEEEYIWPV
;
A
#
# COMPACT_ATOMS: atom_id res chain seq x y z
N TRP A 1 -9.76 20.62 6.46
CA TRP A 1 -9.70 19.57 7.52
C TRP A 1 -9.17 20.25 8.78
N HIS A 2 -9.60 19.89 9.99
CA HIS A 2 -9.15 20.57 11.22
C HIS A 2 -8.38 19.62 12.12
N TYR A 3 -7.16 20.00 12.52
CA TYR A 3 -6.36 19.29 13.51
C TYR A 3 -6.13 20.21 14.72
N GLY A 4 -6.94 20.04 15.76
CA GLY A 4 -7.02 21.00 16.85
C GLY A 4 -7.46 22.37 16.33
N ARG A 5 -6.58 23.38 16.43
CA ARG A 5 -6.82 24.75 15.93
C ARG A 5 -6.27 24.99 14.53
N ILE A 6 -5.62 24.00 13.92
CA ILE A 6 -4.96 24.15 12.63
C ILE A 6 -5.91 23.71 11.52
N GLU A 7 -6.15 24.59 10.56
CA GLU A 7 -6.78 24.22 9.30
C GLU A 7 -5.75 23.61 8.34
N LEU A 8 -6.09 22.44 7.81
CA LEU A 8 -5.29 21.67 6.88
C LEU A 8 -6.02 21.59 5.53
N PHE A 9 -5.31 21.96 4.46
CA PHE A 9 -5.76 21.82 3.09
C PHE A 9 -5.29 20.48 2.53
N ARG A 10 -6.24 19.66 2.07
CA ARG A 10 -5.94 18.40 1.38
C ARG A 10 -6.13 18.61 -0.11
N ALA A 11 -5.05 18.50 -0.87
CA ALA A 11 -5.14 18.43 -2.32
C ALA A 11 -5.59 17.03 -2.75
N GLU A 12 -6.72 16.91 -3.42
CA GLU A 12 -7.24 15.60 -3.89
C GLU A 12 -6.60 15.13 -5.20
N LYS A 13 -6.21 16.05 -6.09
CA LYS A 13 -5.85 15.74 -7.49
C LYS A 13 -4.37 15.97 -7.85
N LEU A 14 -3.50 16.23 -6.88
CA LEU A 14 -2.11 16.61 -7.18
C LEU A 14 -1.12 15.43 -7.21
N TYR A 15 -1.58 14.17 -7.08
CA TYR A 15 -0.67 13.02 -7.00
C TYR A 15 -0.40 12.39 -8.38
N THR A 16 0.34 13.08 -9.24
CA THR A 16 0.86 12.53 -10.51
C THR A 16 2.38 12.48 -10.51
N ALA A 17 2.98 11.71 -11.41
CA ALA A 17 4.45 11.67 -11.55
C ALA A 17 5.00 13.08 -11.86
N LYS A 18 4.33 13.83 -12.74
CA LYS A 18 4.68 15.22 -13.05
C LYS A 18 4.63 16.13 -11.82
N ASN A 19 3.54 16.09 -11.07
CA ASN A 19 3.40 16.93 -9.88
C ASN A 19 4.38 16.55 -8.76
N TYR A 20 4.78 15.29 -8.68
CA TYR A 20 5.81 14.85 -7.72
C TYR A 20 7.16 15.56 -7.97
N GLN A 21 7.53 15.79 -9.23
CA GLN A 21 8.73 16.56 -9.56
C GLN A 21 8.61 18.01 -9.09
N THR A 22 7.46 18.66 -9.30
CA THR A 22 7.18 20.00 -8.76
C THR A 22 7.25 20.01 -7.23
N PHE A 23 6.73 18.98 -6.54
CA PHE A 23 6.84 18.90 -5.09
C PHE A 23 8.29 18.80 -4.63
N LEU A 24 9.10 17.97 -5.30
CA LEU A 24 10.53 17.86 -4.98
C LEU A 24 11.25 19.20 -5.13
N GLU A 25 11.00 19.95 -6.20
CA GLU A 25 11.59 21.29 -6.39
C GLU A 25 11.17 22.28 -5.30
N VAL A 26 9.88 22.31 -4.96
CA VAL A 26 9.35 23.17 -3.90
C VAL A 26 9.96 22.80 -2.54
N PHE A 27 10.09 21.51 -2.24
CA PHE A 27 10.70 21.03 -1.00
C PHE A 27 12.20 21.35 -0.96
N LYS A 28 12.96 21.13 -2.04
CA LYS A 28 14.38 21.49 -2.11
C LYS A 28 14.60 22.97 -1.83
N ARG A 29 13.74 23.83 -2.38
CA ARG A 29 13.86 25.29 -2.24
C ARG A 29 13.40 25.80 -0.87
N ASN A 30 12.28 25.31 -0.35
CA ASN A 30 11.61 25.93 0.80
C ASN A 30 11.71 25.08 2.09
N PHE A 31 11.95 23.77 1.96
CA PHE A 31 11.97 22.81 3.07
C PHE A 31 13.09 21.77 2.88
N PRO A 32 14.36 22.18 2.69
CA PRO A 32 15.43 21.29 2.24
C PRO A 32 15.66 20.10 3.19
N ASP A 33 15.44 20.28 4.49
CA ASP A 33 15.54 19.19 5.49
C ASP A 33 14.57 18.03 5.22
N TYR A 34 13.49 18.27 4.47
CA TYR A 34 12.51 17.26 4.10
C TYR A 34 12.84 16.54 2.79
N VAL A 35 14.00 16.80 2.20
CA VAL A 35 14.50 16.11 1.00
C VAL A 35 15.69 15.25 1.41
N TYR A 36 15.56 13.95 1.17
CA TYR A 36 16.62 12.99 1.43
C TYR A 36 17.11 12.40 0.11
N HIS A 37 18.39 12.57 -0.19
CA HIS A 37 19.03 11.85 -1.28
C HIS A 37 19.35 10.42 -0.83
N CYS A 38 18.64 9.44 -1.37
CA CYS A 38 18.85 8.03 -1.03
C CYS A 38 20.00 7.46 -1.88
N PRO A 39 21.18 7.16 -1.30
CA PRO A 39 22.34 6.70 -2.07
C PRO A 39 22.11 5.32 -2.71
N PHE A 40 21.34 4.46 -2.04
CA PHE A 40 21.02 3.11 -2.53
C PHE A 40 20.07 3.11 -3.72
N ARG A 41 19.23 4.14 -3.87
CA ARG A 41 18.29 4.29 -5.00
C ARG A 41 18.71 5.39 -5.98
N LYS A 42 19.80 6.11 -5.69
CA LYS A 42 20.33 7.24 -6.46
C LYS A 42 19.24 8.27 -6.82
N LYS A 43 18.34 8.55 -5.86
CA LYS A 43 17.21 9.46 -6.08
C LYS A 43 16.85 10.26 -4.83
N ASP A 44 16.33 11.45 -5.06
CA ASP A 44 15.74 12.28 -4.02
C ASP A 44 14.35 11.79 -3.67
N VAL A 45 14.06 11.74 -2.38
CA VAL A 45 12.73 11.42 -1.85
C VAL A 45 12.34 12.44 -0.80
N ILE A 46 11.05 12.78 -0.79
CA ILE A 46 10.46 13.57 0.29
C ILE A 46 10.36 12.68 1.54
N SER A 47 11.00 13.09 2.63
CA SER A 47 11.04 12.35 3.90
C SER A 47 11.02 13.31 5.09
N ALA A 48 10.38 12.94 6.19
CA ALA A 48 10.36 13.77 7.40
C ALA A 48 11.60 13.49 8.27
N PRO A 49 12.37 14.52 8.69
CA PRO A 49 13.44 14.33 9.66
C PRO A 49 12.91 13.77 10.98
N LEU A 50 13.57 12.74 11.53
CA LEU A 50 13.15 12.11 12.78
C LEU A 50 13.05 13.13 13.94
N ALA A 51 14.01 14.06 14.03
CA ALA A 51 14.02 15.11 15.04
C ALA A 51 12.83 16.09 14.94
N ARG A 52 12.12 16.12 13.79
CA ARG A 52 10.92 16.95 13.58
C ARG A 52 9.61 16.18 13.77
N ILE A 53 9.67 14.87 14.05
CA ILE A 53 8.48 14.07 14.32
C ILE A 53 8.02 14.35 15.76
N ARG A 54 6.91 15.08 15.89
CA ARG A 54 6.30 15.39 17.20
C ARG A 54 5.50 14.22 17.77
N HIS A 55 4.73 13.54 16.92
CA HIS A 55 3.84 12.45 17.32
C HIS A 55 3.78 11.37 16.23
N VAL A 56 3.71 10.11 16.66
CA VAL A 56 3.46 8.95 15.80
C VAL A 56 2.08 8.36 16.15
N TYR A 57 1.32 7.99 15.13
CA TYR A 57 -0.02 7.43 15.27
C TYR A 57 0.01 5.96 14.83
N VAL A 58 0.26 5.06 15.78
CA VAL A 58 0.32 3.62 15.50
C VAL A 58 -1.09 3.03 15.48
N PRO A 59 -1.56 2.43 14.36
CA PRO A 59 -2.95 1.98 14.25
C PRO A 59 -3.41 0.98 15.32
N ARG A 60 -2.55 0.02 15.69
CA ARG A 60 -2.82 -0.95 16.77
C ARG A 60 -3.06 -0.26 18.11
N GLU A 61 -2.20 0.68 18.48
CA GLU A 61 -2.34 1.46 19.71
C GLU A 61 -3.62 2.32 19.70
N ARG A 62 -4.00 2.82 18.51
CA ARG A 62 -5.23 3.62 18.34
C ARG A 62 -6.48 2.78 18.56
N LEU A 63 -6.53 1.56 18.03
CA LEU A 63 -7.62 0.62 18.33
C LEU A 63 -7.65 0.25 19.81
N GLN A 64 -6.50 -0.07 20.43
CA GLN A 64 -6.43 -0.38 21.87
C GLN A 64 -6.92 0.78 22.74
N ARG A 65 -6.56 2.02 22.39
CA ARG A 65 -7.06 3.21 23.07
C ARG A 65 -8.57 3.33 22.92
N LEU A 66 -9.10 3.11 21.72
CA LEU A 66 -10.53 3.18 21.44
C LEU A 66 -11.32 2.16 22.28
N LEU A 67 -10.83 0.93 22.40
CA LEU A 67 -11.42 -0.12 23.23
C LEU A 67 -11.48 0.24 24.73
N ARG A 68 -10.56 1.08 25.22
CA ARG A 68 -10.50 1.50 26.63
C ARG A 68 -11.28 2.79 26.92
N MET A 69 -11.80 3.48 25.90
CA MET A 69 -12.50 4.75 26.08
C MET A 69 -13.90 4.54 26.69
N LYS A 70 -14.20 5.30 27.76
CA LYS A 70 -15.51 5.26 28.42
C LYS A 70 -16.63 5.94 27.62
N ARG A 71 -16.27 6.94 26.82
CA ARG A 71 -17.20 7.71 26.00
C ARG A 71 -16.72 7.66 24.56
N LEU A 72 -17.54 7.03 23.73
CA LEU A 72 -17.35 6.92 22.29
C LEU A 72 -18.41 7.77 21.60
N ASP A 73 -18.09 8.35 20.46
CA ASP A 73 -19.12 8.86 19.55
C ASP A 73 -19.75 7.73 18.70
N LYS A 74 -20.68 8.10 17.81
CA LYS A 74 -21.39 7.14 16.95
C LYS A 74 -20.44 6.39 16.00
N LEU A 75 -19.50 7.09 15.36
CA LEU A 75 -18.60 6.49 14.38
C LEU A 75 -17.57 5.59 15.06
N GLN A 76 -17.06 6.02 16.22
CA GLN A 76 -16.17 5.23 17.05
C GLN A 76 -16.80 3.92 17.52
N ARG A 77 -18.04 3.95 18.02
CA ARG A 77 -18.80 2.72 18.34
C ARG A 77 -18.96 1.83 17.12
N MET A 78 -19.37 2.40 15.99
CA MET A 78 -19.57 1.63 14.76
C MET A 78 -18.27 1.00 14.24
N THR A 79 -17.13 1.66 14.46
CA THR A 79 -15.81 1.12 14.15
C THR A 79 -15.48 -0.09 15.02
N LEU A 80 -15.77 -0.03 16.32
CA LEU A 80 -15.58 -1.18 17.21
C LEU A 80 -16.51 -2.34 16.85
N ASP A 81 -17.79 -2.07 16.57
CA ASP A 81 -18.74 -3.08 16.09
C ASP A 81 -18.25 -3.76 14.81
N PHE A 82 -17.72 -2.98 13.87
CA PHE A 82 -17.20 -3.50 12.60
C PHE A 82 -15.96 -4.37 12.80
N VAL A 83 -15.00 -3.90 13.60
CA VAL A 83 -13.77 -4.65 13.91
C VAL A 83 -14.11 -5.95 14.64
N ASP A 84 -15.04 -5.94 15.60
CA ASP A 84 -15.48 -7.13 16.32
C ASP A 84 -16.16 -8.14 15.38
N LEU A 85 -17.06 -7.68 14.50
CA LEU A 85 -17.69 -8.52 13.48
C LEU A 85 -16.65 -9.23 12.61
N VAL A 86 -15.70 -8.46 12.05
CA VAL A 86 -14.67 -9.00 11.14
C VAL A 86 -13.70 -9.91 11.88
N SER A 87 -13.29 -9.55 13.10
CA SER A 87 -12.46 -10.37 13.98
C SER A 87 -13.13 -11.72 14.26
N ASN A 88 -14.40 -11.71 14.67
CA ASN A 88 -15.16 -12.92 14.99
C ASN A 88 -15.39 -13.81 13.77
N ALA A 89 -15.63 -13.23 12.60
CA ALA A 89 -15.81 -13.97 11.35
C ALA A 89 -14.50 -14.56 10.82
N SER A 90 -13.38 -13.84 10.94
CA SER A 90 -12.06 -14.26 10.43
C SER A 90 -11.23 -15.11 11.39
N LYS A 91 -11.62 -15.12 12.68
CA LYS A 91 -10.83 -15.71 13.78
C LYS A 91 -9.43 -15.10 13.92
N VAL A 92 -9.22 -13.89 13.40
CA VAL A 92 -8.01 -13.10 13.64
C VAL A 92 -8.21 -12.35 14.95
N ALA A 93 -7.21 -12.35 15.83
CA ALA A 93 -7.31 -11.69 17.12
C ALA A 93 -7.36 -10.16 16.97
N LEU A 94 -8.11 -9.48 17.84
CA LEU A 94 -8.22 -8.00 17.84
C LEU A 94 -6.87 -7.28 17.91
N GLU A 95 -5.86 -7.92 18.49
CA GLU A 95 -4.52 -7.38 18.58
C GLU A 95 -3.78 -7.28 17.24
N ASP A 96 -4.22 -8.04 16.23
CA ASP A 96 -3.74 -7.99 14.86
C ASP A 96 -4.57 -7.03 13.98
N PHE A 97 -5.42 -6.20 14.60
CA PHE A 97 -6.12 -5.10 13.93
C PHE A 97 -5.61 -3.74 14.43
N GLY A 98 -5.85 -2.71 13.62
CA GLY A 98 -5.63 -1.33 13.99
C GLY A 98 -6.62 -0.40 13.31
N VAL A 99 -6.77 0.81 13.83
CA VAL A 99 -7.59 1.87 13.22
C VAL A 99 -6.67 2.98 12.74
N HIS A 100 -6.85 3.43 11.50
CA HIS A 100 -6.10 4.55 10.92
C HIS A 100 -7.05 5.66 10.45
N GLY A 101 -6.56 6.57 9.60
CA GLY A 101 -7.38 7.62 9.03
C GLY A 101 -7.82 8.67 10.06
N SER A 102 -8.98 9.27 9.82
CA SER A 102 -9.48 10.40 10.61
C SER A 102 -9.77 10.03 12.07
N ILE A 103 -10.22 8.79 12.35
CA ILE A 103 -10.49 8.30 13.70
C ILE A 103 -9.20 8.23 14.53
N ALA A 104 -8.12 7.69 13.95
CA ALA A 104 -6.82 7.62 14.61
C ALA A 104 -6.26 9.01 14.98
N LEU A 105 -6.53 9.99 14.12
CA LEU A 105 -6.10 11.39 14.31
C LEU A 105 -7.06 12.21 15.18
N ASN A 106 -8.21 11.64 15.56
CA ASN A 106 -9.31 12.36 16.22
C ASN A 106 -9.75 13.61 15.44
N MET A 107 -9.84 13.47 14.11
CA MET A 107 -10.26 14.49 13.15
C MET A 107 -11.51 14.07 12.37
N HIS A 108 -12.15 12.96 12.77
CA HIS A 108 -13.30 12.41 12.09
C HIS A 108 -14.57 13.24 12.35
N SER A 109 -15.47 13.16 11.38
CA SER A 109 -16.85 13.63 11.49
C SER A 109 -17.79 12.44 11.32
N GLN A 110 -19.10 12.65 11.41
CA GLN A 110 -20.07 11.60 11.13
C GLN A 110 -19.99 11.11 9.67
N GLU A 111 -19.47 11.91 8.75
CA GLU A 111 -19.29 11.57 7.34
C GLU A 111 -17.98 10.84 7.04
N SER A 112 -17.12 10.63 8.04
CA SER A 112 -15.88 9.89 7.84
C SER A 112 -16.12 8.40 7.64
N ASP A 113 -15.29 7.81 6.77
CA ASP A 113 -15.22 6.37 6.55
C ASP A 113 -14.57 5.65 7.75
N ILE A 114 -14.76 4.33 7.81
CA ILE A 114 -14.08 3.44 8.76
C ILE A 114 -12.80 2.90 8.11
N ASP A 115 -11.65 3.33 8.60
CA ASP A 115 -10.34 2.96 8.08
C ASP A 115 -9.62 1.99 9.03
N ILE A 116 -9.54 0.70 8.67
CA ILE A 116 -8.85 -0.31 9.48
C ILE A 116 -7.60 -0.86 8.77
N VAL A 117 -6.66 -1.35 9.59
CA VAL A 117 -5.53 -2.14 9.12
C VAL A 117 -5.55 -3.52 9.75
N VAL A 118 -5.07 -4.50 9.00
CA VAL A 118 -4.83 -5.88 9.45
C VAL A 118 -3.33 -6.12 9.42
N TYR A 119 -2.78 -6.56 10.54
CA TYR A 119 -1.37 -6.89 10.69
C TYR A 119 -1.14 -8.36 10.31
N GLY A 120 -0.23 -8.61 9.36
CA GLY A 120 0.09 -9.97 8.91
C GLY A 120 -0.51 -10.32 7.55
N SER A 121 0.29 -10.94 6.68
CA SER A 121 -0.14 -11.42 5.38
C SER A 121 -1.22 -12.51 5.51
N GLN A 122 -0.94 -13.52 6.33
CA GLN A 122 -1.88 -14.63 6.58
C GLN A 122 -3.18 -14.14 7.22
N ASN A 123 -3.08 -13.20 8.17
CA ASN A 123 -4.25 -12.59 8.80
C ASN A 123 -5.09 -11.80 7.79
N PHE A 124 -4.44 -11.03 6.91
CA PHE A 124 -5.13 -10.30 5.86
C PHE A 124 -5.89 -11.25 4.92
N ARG A 125 -5.33 -12.40 4.55
CA ARG A 125 -6.04 -13.43 3.76
C ARG A 125 -7.29 -13.97 4.47
N LYS A 126 -7.17 -14.31 5.77
CA LYS A 126 -8.33 -14.74 6.58
C LYS A 126 -9.42 -13.67 6.65
N VAL A 127 -9.02 -12.40 6.77
CA VAL A 127 -9.96 -11.27 6.76
C VAL A 127 -10.62 -11.10 5.40
N GLU A 128 -9.89 -11.20 4.29
CA GLU A 128 -10.48 -11.17 2.94
C GLU A 128 -11.54 -12.28 2.75
N GLU A 129 -11.24 -13.50 3.18
CA GLU A 129 -12.17 -14.63 3.13
C GLU A 129 -13.43 -14.35 3.96
N ALA A 130 -13.26 -13.86 5.19
CA ALA A 130 -14.36 -13.52 6.08
C ALA A 130 -15.22 -12.37 5.53
N VAL A 131 -14.62 -11.31 4.99
CA VAL A 131 -15.34 -10.20 4.35
C VAL A 131 -16.13 -10.72 3.14
N ASN A 132 -15.52 -11.57 2.29
CA ASN A 132 -16.22 -12.18 1.16
C ASN A 132 -17.43 -13.02 1.62
N LYS A 133 -17.31 -13.75 2.72
CA LYS A 133 -18.42 -14.52 3.31
C LYS A 133 -19.54 -13.59 3.81
N LEU A 134 -19.19 -12.57 4.60
CA LEU A 134 -20.15 -11.59 5.13
C LEU A 134 -20.87 -10.81 4.01
N VAL A 135 -20.21 -10.59 2.87
CA VAL A 135 -20.83 -10.01 1.67
C VAL A 135 -21.84 -10.98 1.05
N LYS A 136 -21.52 -12.27 0.92
CA LYS A 136 -22.45 -13.29 0.42
C LYS A 136 -23.68 -13.44 1.33
N GLU A 137 -23.51 -13.25 2.63
CA GLU A 137 -24.57 -13.29 3.64
C GLU A 137 -25.38 -11.99 3.71
N GLY A 138 -25.03 -10.96 2.94
CA GLY A 138 -25.74 -9.67 2.91
C GLY A 138 -25.46 -8.77 4.12
N THR A 139 -24.55 -9.15 5.02
CA THR A 139 -24.16 -8.34 6.19
C THR A 139 -23.28 -7.16 5.77
N LEU A 140 -22.41 -7.37 4.77
CA LEU A 140 -21.58 -6.35 4.15
C LEU A 140 -21.93 -6.24 2.66
N SER A 141 -21.49 -5.17 2.02
CA SER A 141 -21.49 -5.08 0.55
C SER A 141 -20.20 -4.44 0.07
N TYR A 142 -19.74 -4.80 -1.13
CA TYR A 142 -18.60 -4.14 -1.74
C TYR A 142 -19.00 -2.82 -2.41
N VAL A 143 -18.05 -1.88 -2.44
CA VAL A 143 -18.19 -0.61 -3.17
C VAL A 143 -16.98 -0.44 -4.08
N PHE A 144 -17.23 -0.36 -5.39
CA PHE A 144 -16.20 -0.22 -6.41
C PHE A 144 -16.40 1.07 -7.20
N ASN A 145 -15.34 1.87 -7.33
CA ASN A 145 -15.38 3.08 -8.17
C ASN A 145 -14.75 2.86 -9.54
N ASN A 146 -13.91 1.82 -9.68
CA ASN A 146 -13.21 1.47 -10.91
C ASN A 146 -12.83 -0.02 -10.90
N ARG A 147 -12.23 -0.50 -12.01
CA ARG A 147 -11.80 -1.89 -12.16
C ARG A 147 -10.76 -2.37 -11.14
N LEU A 148 -9.85 -1.49 -10.69
CA LEU A 148 -8.87 -1.84 -9.68
C LEU A 148 -9.54 -2.03 -8.33
N ASP A 149 -10.49 -1.18 -7.96
CA ASP A 149 -11.25 -1.36 -6.72
C ASP A 149 -11.99 -2.71 -6.74
N ALA A 150 -12.57 -3.08 -7.88
CA ALA A 150 -13.24 -4.37 -8.09
C ALA A 150 -12.29 -5.57 -7.96
N ALA A 151 -11.06 -5.42 -8.44
CA ALA A 151 -10.02 -6.44 -8.29
C ALA A 151 -9.49 -6.53 -6.84
N ARG A 152 -9.25 -5.39 -6.19
CA ARG A 152 -8.66 -5.29 -4.85
C ARG A 152 -9.60 -5.67 -3.72
N ARG A 153 -10.89 -5.39 -3.90
CA ARG A 153 -11.96 -5.67 -2.92
C ARG A 153 -11.70 -5.16 -1.51
N PHE A 154 -11.05 -4.01 -1.39
CA PHE A 154 -10.62 -3.45 -0.10
C PHE A 154 -11.63 -2.47 0.53
N LYS A 155 -12.72 -2.14 -0.18
CA LYS A 155 -13.71 -1.11 0.19
C LYS A 155 -15.13 -1.68 0.14
N GLY A 156 -15.94 -1.38 1.16
CA GLY A 156 -17.33 -1.83 1.24
C GLY A 156 -18.21 -0.94 2.11
N ARG A 157 -19.44 -1.38 2.37
CA ARG A 157 -20.37 -0.80 3.35
C ARG A 157 -20.68 -1.76 4.47
N PHE A 158 -20.66 -1.24 5.69
CA PHE A 158 -21.20 -1.85 6.89
C PHE A 158 -22.28 -0.92 7.45
N ARG A 159 -23.54 -1.37 7.45
CA ARG A 159 -24.70 -0.51 7.73
C ARG A 159 -24.69 0.71 6.78
N ASP A 160 -24.76 1.93 7.32
CA ASP A 160 -24.75 3.20 6.58
C ASP A 160 -23.34 3.78 6.33
N LYS A 161 -22.26 3.08 6.73
CA LYS A 161 -20.88 3.60 6.61
C LYS A 161 -20.00 2.81 5.66
N ILE A 162 -19.19 3.55 4.92
CA ILE A 162 -18.13 3.00 4.10
C ILE A 162 -17.00 2.53 5.02
N PHE A 163 -16.43 1.37 4.72
CA PHE A 163 -15.20 0.90 5.33
C PHE A 163 -14.14 0.64 4.28
N MET A 164 -12.88 0.78 4.71
CA MET A 164 -11.70 0.31 3.98
C MET A 164 -10.84 -0.53 4.92
N TYR A 165 -10.25 -1.60 4.39
CA TYR A 165 -9.29 -2.42 5.13
C TYR A 165 -8.01 -2.61 4.31
N ASN A 166 -6.87 -2.36 4.93
CA ASN A 166 -5.55 -2.49 4.32
C ASN A 166 -4.65 -3.41 5.15
N ALA A 167 -3.55 -3.89 4.57
CA ALA A 167 -2.59 -4.72 5.27
C ALA A 167 -1.37 -3.91 5.75
N VAL A 168 -0.80 -4.30 6.89
CA VAL A 168 0.48 -3.83 7.41
C VAL A 168 1.32 -5.05 7.79
N ARG A 169 2.62 -5.05 7.45
CA ARG A 169 3.53 -6.13 7.85
C ARG A 169 3.64 -6.18 9.37
N LYS A 170 3.66 -7.38 9.94
CA LYS A 170 4.15 -7.56 11.31
C LYS A 170 5.67 -7.29 11.35
N PRO A 171 6.24 -6.89 12.49
CA PRO A 171 7.69 -6.68 12.61
C PRO A 171 8.52 -7.87 12.09
N GLU A 172 8.08 -9.09 12.37
CA GLU A 172 8.71 -10.34 11.92
C GLU A 172 8.57 -10.62 10.41
N GLU A 173 7.63 -9.97 9.71
CA GLU A 173 7.47 -10.06 8.25
C GLU A 173 8.35 -9.03 7.52
N VAL A 174 9.03 -8.12 8.24
CA VAL A 174 9.97 -7.16 7.66
C VAL A 174 11.32 -7.86 7.48
N ALA A 175 11.46 -8.57 6.36
CA ALA A 175 12.65 -9.38 6.07
C ALA A 175 13.88 -8.59 5.59
N THR A 176 13.71 -7.32 5.20
CA THR A 176 14.80 -6.51 4.62
C THR A 176 15.12 -5.29 5.44
N LYS A 177 16.41 -4.94 5.50
CA LYS A 177 16.89 -3.72 6.17
C LYS A 177 17.19 -2.62 5.15
N TYR A 178 17.02 -1.37 5.59
CA TYR A 178 17.44 -0.23 4.78
C TYR A 178 18.95 -0.30 4.52
N GLY A 179 19.34 -0.13 3.26
CA GLY A 179 20.74 -0.22 2.82
C GLY A 179 21.25 -1.64 2.54
N GLU A 180 20.41 -2.67 2.69
CA GLU A 180 20.77 -4.04 2.33
C GLU A 180 20.94 -4.24 0.81
N TYR A 181 20.20 -3.46 0.02
CA TYR A 181 20.22 -3.52 -1.44
C TYR A 181 20.45 -2.14 -2.05
N SER A 182 21.17 -2.12 -3.17
CA SER A 182 21.25 -0.98 -4.09
C SER A 182 20.47 -1.27 -5.38
N TYR A 183 19.94 -0.22 -5.99
CA TYR A 183 19.02 -0.29 -7.12
C TYR A 183 19.54 0.60 -8.24
N THR A 184 19.74 0.03 -9.42
CA THR A 184 20.17 0.76 -10.62
C THR A 184 19.08 0.64 -11.70
N PRO A 185 18.44 1.76 -12.10
CA PRO A 185 17.46 1.74 -13.18
C PRO A 185 18.15 1.44 -14.52
N ILE A 186 17.47 0.67 -15.37
CA ILE A 186 18.00 0.24 -16.66
C ILE A 186 17.17 0.81 -17.79
N ALA A 187 15.90 0.43 -17.87
CA ALA A 187 15.01 0.81 -18.97
C ALA A 187 13.54 0.64 -18.59
N PRO A 188 12.63 1.45 -19.16
CA PRO A 188 11.20 1.17 -19.09
C PRO A 188 10.87 -0.10 -19.87
N VAL A 189 10.02 -0.95 -19.29
CA VAL A 189 9.57 -2.22 -19.89
C VAL A 189 8.05 -2.35 -19.80
N LYS A 190 7.46 -3.07 -20.75
CA LYS A 190 6.03 -3.41 -20.80
C LYS A 190 5.86 -4.88 -21.20
N PHE A 191 5.18 -5.65 -20.36
CA PHE A 191 5.09 -7.10 -20.51
C PHE A 191 3.83 -7.67 -19.85
N GLN A 192 3.50 -8.91 -20.18
CA GLN A 192 2.58 -9.75 -19.42
C GLN A 192 3.35 -10.81 -18.65
N CYS A 193 2.84 -11.20 -17.50
CA CYS A 193 3.38 -12.30 -16.70
C CYS A 193 2.27 -12.94 -15.87
N LYS A 194 2.59 -14.07 -15.25
CA LYS A 194 1.74 -14.75 -14.29
C LYS A 194 2.27 -14.50 -12.87
N VAL A 195 1.37 -14.26 -11.93
CA VAL A 195 1.73 -14.12 -10.51
C VAL A 195 2.02 -15.49 -9.94
N LYS A 196 3.27 -15.71 -9.52
CA LYS A 196 3.74 -16.94 -8.89
C LYS A 196 3.49 -16.94 -7.37
N ASP A 197 3.58 -15.77 -6.75
CA ASP A 197 3.42 -15.59 -5.30
C ASP A 197 2.90 -14.17 -5.03
N ASP A 198 1.80 -14.09 -4.29
CA ASP A 198 1.13 -12.85 -3.88
C ASP A 198 1.12 -12.64 -2.35
N CYS A 199 1.97 -13.33 -1.59
CA CYS A 199 2.05 -13.19 -0.12
C CYS A 199 2.40 -11.77 0.34
N GLU A 200 2.99 -10.95 -0.53
CA GLU A 200 3.40 -9.57 -0.22
C GLU A 200 2.59 -8.52 -1.01
N ALA A 201 1.60 -8.95 -1.80
CA ALA A 201 0.87 -8.11 -2.75
C ALA A 201 -0.04 -7.05 -2.08
N MET A 202 -0.48 -7.30 -0.85
CA MET A 202 -1.39 -6.41 -0.10
C MET A 202 -0.69 -5.25 0.59
N PHE A 203 0.61 -5.34 0.81
CA PHE A 203 1.37 -4.36 1.57
C PHE A 203 1.76 -3.13 0.74
N ARG A 204 2.41 -2.17 1.39
CA ARG A 204 3.11 -1.07 0.72
C ARG A 204 4.61 -1.16 1.02
N PRO A 205 5.49 -1.17 0.00
CA PRO A 205 5.15 -1.47 -1.40
C PRO A 205 4.53 -2.87 -1.53
N ALA A 206 3.72 -3.06 -2.58
CA ALA A 206 3.21 -4.37 -2.95
C ALA A 206 4.28 -5.11 -3.76
N ILE A 207 4.47 -6.39 -3.47
CA ILE A 207 5.45 -7.22 -4.17
C ILE A 207 4.73 -8.44 -4.72
N TYR A 208 4.91 -8.67 -6.02
CA TYR A 208 4.46 -9.84 -6.75
C TYR A 208 5.68 -10.61 -7.22
N LYS A 209 5.85 -11.88 -6.84
CA LYS A 209 6.80 -12.74 -7.57
C LYS A 209 6.11 -13.22 -8.83
N ILE A 210 6.85 -13.24 -9.92
CA ILE A 210 6.28 -13.48 -11.25
C ILE A 210 6.95 -14.65 -11.96
N GLU A 211 6.25 -15.19 -12.93
CA GLU A 211 6.72 -16.19 -13.88
C GLU A 211 6.11 -15.92 -15.27
N ASP A 212 6.52 -16.68 -16.29
CA ASP A 212 5.97 -16.60 -17.65
C ASP A 212 6.05 -15.19 -18.29
N TYR A 213 7.21 -14.55 -18.18
CA TYR A 213 7.47 -13.23 -18.78
C TYR A 213 7.25 -13.24 -20.29
N THR A 214 6.37 -12.37 -20.76
CA THR A 214 6.04 -12.19 -22.19
C THR A 214 6.13 -10.71 -22.56
N PRO A 215 7.14 -10.27 -23.33
CA PRO A 215 7.27 -8.85 -23.70
C PRO A 215 6.14 -8.39 -24.61
N LEU A 216 5.69 -7.14 -24.44
CA LEU A 216 4.63 -6.54 -25.28
C LEU A 216 5.16 -5.55 -26.33
N ASN A 217 6.47 -5.27 -26.33
CA ASN A 217 7.14 -4.46 -27.34
C ASN A 217 8.61 -4.87 -27.47
N GLN A 218 9.28 -4.41 -28.53
CA GLN A 218 10.68 -4.75 -28.81
C GLN A 218 11.65 -4.30 -27.71
N ASN A 219 11.41 -3.14 -27.10
CA ASN A 219 12.24 -2.61 -26.01
C ASN A 219 12.13 -3.45 -24.71
N SER A 220 11.13 -4.32 -24.62
CA SER A 220 10.92 -5.23 -23.50
C SER A 220 11.46 -6.63 -23.78
N SER A 221 12.04 -6.88 -24.95
CA SER A 221 12.70 -8.16 -25.25
C SER A 221 14.03 -8.26 -24.50
N LEU A 222 13.97 -8.77 -23.27
CA LEU A 222 15.12 -8.91 -22.38
C LEU A 222 15.87 -10.23 -22.64
N SER A 223 17.18 -10.24 -22.34
CA SER A 223 17.92 -11.50 -22.23
C SER A 223 17.40 -12.32 -21.06
N LYS A 224 17.54 -13.65 -21.12
CA LYS A 224 17.00 -14.57 -20.09
C LYS A 224 17.47 -14.23 -18.67
N GLU A 225 18.69 -13.75 -18.53
CA GLU A 225 19.32 -13.36 -17.25
C GLU A 225 18.76 -12.05 -16.68
N MET A 226 18.18 -11.21 -17.52
CA MET A 226 17.59 -9.91 -17.15
C MET A 226 16.08 -10.00 -16.88
N VAL A 227 15.47 -11.17 -17.07
CA VAL A 227 14.04 -11.37 -16.80
C VAL A 227 13.80 -11.11 -15.31
N PRO A 228 12.90 -10.16 -14.96
CA PRO A 228 12.67 -9.79 -13.58
C PRO A 228 12.00 -10.92 -12.79
N GLU A 229 12.44 -11.13 -11.55
CA GLU A 229 11.84 -12.12 -10.64
C GLU A 229 10.59 -11.57 -9.93
N VAL A 230 10.56 -10.25 -9.74
CA VAL A 230 9.52 -9.58 -8.95
C VAL A 230 9.06 -8.27 -9.59
N VAL A 231 7.80 -7.95 -9.36
CA VAL A 231 7.20 -6.64 -9.64
C VAL A 231 6.89 -5.96 -8.32
N VAL A 232 7.40 -4.74 -8.14
CA VAL A 232 7.25 -3.95 -6.93
C VAL A 232 6.44 -2.69 -7.23
N SER A 233 5.30 -2.52 -6.58
CA SER A 233 4.48 -1.32 -6.73
C SER A 233 4.58 -0.38 -5.53
N MET A 234 5.02 0.85 -5.80
CA MET A 234 4.98 1.98 -4.87
C MET A 234 3.62 2.69 -4.85
N ILE A 235 2.75 2.39 -5.83
CA ILE A 235 1.43 2.99 -6.01
C ILE A 235 0.37 2.13 -5.31
N GLY A 236 -0.33 2.75 -4.35
CA GLY A 236 -1.27 2.05 -3.48
C GLY A 236 -2.49 1.44 -4.18
N CYS A 237 -2.86 1.90 -5.39
CA CYS A 237 -3.98 1.37 -6.17
C CYS A 237 -3.67 0.04 -6.87
N TYR A 238 -2.41 -0.37 -6.95
CA TYR A 238 -2.00 -1.66 -7.53
C TYR A 238 -1.75 -2.74 -6.47
N ARG A 239 -2.07 -2.48 -5.20
CA ARG A 239 -1.92 -3.48 -4.13
C ARG A 239 -3.02 -4.52 -4.21
N ASN A 240 -2.69 -5.80 -4.15
CA ASN A 240 -3.64 -6.91 -4.10
C ASN A 240 -4.61 -6.98 -5.29
N VAL A 241 -4.21 -6.48 -6.47
CA VAL A 241 -5.06 -6.49 -7.69
C VAL A 241 -5.10 -7.84 -8.41
N ALA A 242 -4.18 -8.74 -8.08
CA ALA A 242 -4.06 -10.07 -8.66
C ALA A 242 -3.60 -11.07 -7.58
N LYS A 243 -3.99 -12.34 -7.75
CA LYS A 243 -3.66 -13.47 -6.88
C LYS A 243 -2.72 -14.45 -7.58
N ASN A 244 -2.12 -15.35 -6.81
CA ASN A 244 -1.36 -16.47 -7.34
C ASN A 244 -2.13 -17.19 -8.47
N GLY A 245 -1.45 -17.44 -9.58
CA GLY A 245 -1.99 -18.08 -10.77
C GLY A 245 -2.58 -17.12 -11.80
N GLN A 246 -2.90 -15.88 -11.42
CA GLN A 246 -3.51 -14.90 -12.32
C GLN A 246 -2.48 -14.18 -13.18
N LYS A 247 -2.92 -13.69 -14.34
CA LYS A 247 -2.08 -12.91 -15.23
C LYS A 247 -2.19 -11.41 -14.92
N ILE A 248 -1.08 -10.72 -15.10
CA ILE A 248 -1.02 -9.26 -15.02
C ILE A 248 -0.24 -8.71 -16.22
N GLU A 249 -0.67 -7.55 -16.68
CA GLU A 249 0.11 -6.68 -17.56
C GLU A 249 0.79 -5.60 -16.72
N VAL A 250 2.07 -5.37 -16.98
CA VAL A 250 2.90 -4.45 -16.21
C VAL A 250 3.61 -3.50 -17.16
N ALA A 251 3.59 -2.22 -16.83
CA ALA A 251 4.48 -1.21 -17.40
C ALA A 251 5.23 -0.51 -16.26
N GLY A 252 6.56 -0.50 -16.30
CA GLY A 252 7.37 0.03 -15.20
C GLY A 252 8.85 0.13 -15.55
N MET A 253 9.67 0.48 -14.57
CA MET A 253 11.13 0.58 -14.72
C MET A 253 11.79 -0.74 -14.33
N LEU A 254 12.55 -1.34 -15.25
CA LEU A 254 13.47 -2.43 -14.93
C LEU A 254 14.63 -1.89 -14.09
N GLU A 255 14.90 -2.53 -12.95
CA GLU A 255 16.01 -2.21 -12.07
C GLU A 255 16.89 -3.47 -11.87
N ARG A 256 18.22 -3.29 -11.94
CA ARG A 256 19.17 -4.25 -11.38
C ARG A 256 19.27 -3.99 -9.89
N VAL A 257 19.00 -5.03 -9.11
CA VAL A 257 19.12 -5.02 -7.65
C VAL A 257 20.39 -5.76 -7.27
N GLU A 258 21.20 -5.16 -6.41
CA GLU A 258 22.46 -5.72 -5.95
C GLU A 258 22.51 -5.71 -4.42
N LYS A 259 22.77 -6.87 -3.82
CA LYS A 259 22.93 -7.00 -2.37
C LYS A 259 24.28 -6.41 -1.95
N VAL A 260 24.23 -5.42 -1.07
CA VAL A 260 25.42 -4.70 -0.61
C VAL A 260 26.30 -5.66 0.19
N GLY A 261 27.57 -5.77 -0.21
CA GLY A 261 28.57 -6.60 0.46
C GLY A 261 28.78 -7.99 -0.14
N THR A 262 27.77 -8.61 -0.77
CA THR A 262 27.94 -9.91 -1.48
C THR A 262 28.05 -9.75 -2.99
N GLY A 263 27.46 -8.69 -3.56
CA GLY A 263 27.41 -8.48 -5.02
C GLY A 263 26.41 -9.39 -5.74
N GLU A 264 25.65 -10.20 -5.00
CA GLU A 264 24.55 -11.00 -5.57
C GLU A 264 23.51 -10.10 -6.21
N THR A 265 23.11 -10.42 -7.44
CA THR A 265 22.20 -9.57 -8.22
C THR A 265 21.01 -10.32 -8.75
N PHE A 266 19.88 -9.61 -8.83
CA PHE A 266 18.69 -10.03 -9.53
C PHE A 266 18.02 -8.82 -10.19
N TYR A 267 16.98 -9.06 -10.98
CA TYR A 267 16.23 -7.99 -11.64
C TYR A 267 14.81 -7.88 -11.09
N GLN A 268 14.32 -6.66 -10.97
CA GLN A 268 12.93 -6.36 -10.62
C GLN A 268 12.35 -5.32 -11.56
N VAL A 269 11.02 -5.23 -11.61
CA VAL A 269 10.33 -4.09 -12.23
C VAL A 269 9.62 -3.28 -11.15
N VAL A 270 9.88 -1.98 -11.11
CA VAL A 270 9.23 -1.05 -10.18
C VAL A 270 8.16 -0.23 -10.90
N VAL A 271 6.99 -0.15 -10.29
CA VAL A 271 5.86 0.70 -10.70
C VAL A 271 5.68 1.80 -9.65
N GLY A 272 5.58 3.05 -10.08
CA GLY A 272 5.56 4.22 -9.22
C GLY A 272 6.93 4.82 -8.93
N THR A 273 7.79 4.90 -9.95
CA THR A 273 9.09 5.58 -9.87
C THR A 273 8.96 7.11 -9.81
N ALA A 274 7.79 7.63 -10.19
CA ALA A 274 7.52 9.05 -10.46
C ALA A 274 8.30 9.63 -11.66
N GLY A 275 8.87 8.77 -12.51
CA GLY A 275 9.50 9.15 -13.78
C GLY A 275 8.55 9.13 -14.99
N SER A 276 7.42 8.42 -14.90
CA SER A 276 6.44 8.30 -15.98
C SER A 276 5.02 8.17 -15.43
N GLU A 277 4.04 8.70 -16.16
CA GLU A 277 2.60 8.54 -15.88
C GLU A 277 2.03 7.24 -16.50
N GLU A 278 2.80 6.56 -17.34
CA GLU A 278 2.41 5.33 -18.04
C GLU A 278 2.77 4.06 -17.25
N GLU A 279 3.19 4.18 -15.99
CA GLU A 279 3.52 3.03 -15.14
C GLU A 279 2.27 2.45 -14.49
N TYR A 280 2.04 1.14 -14.65
CA TYR A 280 0.85 0.48 -14.16
C TYR A 280 1.02 -1.01 -13.90
N ILE A 281 0.03 -1.57 -13.18
CA ILE A 281 -0.25 -3.01 -13.11
C ILE A 281 -1.73 -3.22 -13.40
N TRP A 282 -2.05 -4.03 -14.40
CA TRP A 282 -3.42 -4.40 -14.74
C TRP A 282 -3.64 -5.90 -14.60
N PRO A 283 -4.64 -6.37 -13.82
CA PRO A 283 -5.08 -7.75 -13.93
C PRO A 283 -5.66 -8.00 -15.33
N VAL A 284 -5.28 -9.13 -15.93
CA VAL A 284 -5.70 -9.56 -17.28
C VAL A 284 -6.73 -10.68 -17.18
#